data_AF-A0A090FA37-F1
#
_entry.id   AF-A0A090FA37-F1
#
_cell.length_a   1.000
_cell.length_b   1.000
_cell.length_c   1.000
_cell.angle_alpha   90.00
_cell.angle_beta   90.00
_cell.angle_gamma   90.00
#
_symmetry.space_group_name_H-M   'P 1'
#
loop_
_entity.id
_entity.type
_entity.pdbx_description
1 polymer ?
#
loop_
_entity_poly.entity_id
_entity_poly.type
_entity_poly.pdbx_seq_one_letter_code
_entity_poly.pdbx_strand_id
1 'polypeptide(L)'
;MALGGQVMLGDRRVTVVSVHLENRTTPGGRANQTRHLLDAVDRYDAEAPVLIGGDFNTLTATYPERNDDPVAWRKRVAAEPDRLMCPERHEPLFAIMAERGYDWREANAFDKPTQRRAAGDFTPAGHIDWFFTRGLSARAPATLPAVLPDGSPSADHEALVVTVRVK
;
A
#
# COMPACT_ATOMS: atom_id res chain seq x y z
N MET A 1 5.14 5.00 -10.36
CA MET A 1 5.67 3.98 -11.30
C MET A 1 5.16 2.60 -10.89
N ALA A 2 4.99 1.69 -11.85
CA ALA A 2 4.75 0.28 -11.56
C ALA A 2 5.57 -0.59 -12.53
N LEU A 3 6.01 -1.74 -12.07
CA LEU A 3 6.71 -2.75 -12.86
C LEU A 3 6.10 -4.11 -12.54
N GLY A 4 5.76 -4.90 -13.56
CA GLY A 4 5.14 -6.20 -13.35
C GLY A 4 5.54 -7.23 -14.40
N GLY A 5 5.27 -8.48 -14.08
CA GLY A 5 5.49 -9.64 -14.93
C GLY A 5 4.78 -10.87 -14.37
N GLN A 6 4.91 -11.99 -15.07
CA GLN A 6 4.35 -13.26 -14.61
C GLN A 6 5.43 -14.17 -14.05
N VAL A 7 5.07 -14.84 -12.95
CA VAL A 7 5.85 -15.92 -12.34
C VAL A 7 5.01 -17.19 -12.32
N MET A 8 5.68 -18.34 -12.31
CA MET A 8 5.00 -19.63 -12.17
C MET A 8 4.86 -19.98 -10.68
N LEU A 9 3.63 -20.19 -10.22
CA LEU A 9 3.32 -20.84 -8.95
C LEU A 9 2.74 -22.22 -9.26
N GLY A 10 3.58 -23.24 -9.22
CA GLY A 10 3.24 -24.56 -9.73
C GLY A 10 3.08 -24.51 -11.26
N ASP A 11 1.92 -24.94 -11.75
CA ASP A 11 1.53 -24.91 -13.16
C ASP A 11 0.73 -23.65 -13.56
N ARG A 12 0.49 -22.74 -12.61
CA ARG A 12 -0.27 -21.50 -12.84
C ARG A 12 0.64 -20.30 -13.01
N ARG A 13 0.36 -19.46 -14.01
CA ARG A 13 0.94 -18.12 -14.13
C ARG A 13 0.25 -17.20 -13.15
N VAL A 14 1.02 -16.42 -12.42
CA VAL A 14 0.53 -15.37 -11.51
C VAL A 14 1.19 -14.07 -11.90
N THR A 15 0.39 -13.03 -12.09
CA THR A 15 0.88 -11.68 -12.36
C THR A 15 1.31 -11.06 -11.04
N VAL A 16 2.57 -10.63 -10.96
CA VAL A 16 3.12 -9.90 -9.82
C VAL A 16 3.50 -8.49 -10.25
N VAL A 17 3.08 -7.50 -9.48
CA VAL A 17 3.28 -6.08 -9.80
C VAL A 17 3.82 -5.33 -8.60
N SER A 18 4.97 -4.70 -8.76
CA SER A 18 5.52 -3.74 -7.81
C SER A 18 5.02 -2.32 -8.13
N VAL A 19 4.56 -1.58 -7.14
CA VAL A 19 3.94 -0.25 -7.28
C VAL A 19 4.64 0.78 -6.42
N HIS A 20 4.76 2.00 -6.95
CA HIS A 20 5.08 3.21 -6.21
C HIS A 20 4.21 4.36 -6.76
N LEU A 21 3.11 4.72 -6.09
CA LEU A 21 2.23 5.81 -6.54
C LEU A 21 2.78 7.19 -6.16
N GLU A 22 2.36 8.23 -6.89
CA GLU A 22 2.90 9.59 -6.69
C GLU A 22 2.54 10.14 -5.30
N ASN A 23 3.52 10.65 -4.55
CA ASN A 23 3.33 11.09 -3.17
C ASN A 23 2.91 12.57 -3.04
N ARG A 24 3.09 13.37 -4.10
CA ARG A 24 2.68 14.78 -4.15
C ARG A 24 1.33 15.01 -4.84
N THR A 25 0.60 13.95 -5.14
CA THR A 25 -0.74 14.03 -5.71
C THR A 25 -1.85 13.92 -4.65
N THR A 26 -3.09 14.14 -5.06
CA THR A 26 -4.28 14.00 -4.22
C THR A 26 -4.70 12.53 -4.11
N PRO A 27 -5.56 12.14 -3.15
CA PRO A 27 -6.18 10.81 -3.16
C PRO A 27 -6.85 10.46 -4.49
N GLY A 28 -7.50 11.45 -5.13
CA GLY A 28 -8.07 11.29 -6.47
C GLY A 28 -7.02 11.04 -7.57
N GLY A 29 -5.83 11.66 -7.45
CA GLY A 29 -4.71 11.41 -8.35
C GLY A 29 -4.18 9.98 -8.25
N ARG A 30 -4.01 9.45 -7.03
CA ARG A 30 -3.65 8.04 -6.81
C ARG A 30 -4.71 7.08 -7.32
N ALA A 31 -5.99 7.43 -7.16
CA ALA A 31 -7.09 6.67 -7.73
C ALA A 31 -7.01 6.61 -9.26
N ASN A 32 -6.68 7.71 -9.94
CA ASN A 32 -6.46 7.71 -11.40
C ASN A 32 -5.27 6.83 -11.80
N GLN A 33 -4.15 6.89 -11.08
CA GLN A 33 -3.00 6.01 -11.32
C GLN A 33 -3.38 4.54 -11.13
N THR A 34 -4.19 4.23 -10.12
CA THR A 34 -4.69 2.88 -9.84
C THR A 34 -5.57 2.37 -10.98
N ARG A 35 -6.48 3.17 -11.54
CA ARG A 35 -7.28 2.75 -12.71
C ARG A 35 -6.40 2.35 -13.88
N HIS A 36 -5.44 3.21 -14.25
CA HIS A 36 -4.51 2.91 -15.34
C HIS A 36 -3.68 1.66 -15.09
N LEU A 37 -3.25 1.43 -13.84
CA LEU A 37 -2.55 0.23 -13.45
C LEU A 37 -3.41 -1.02 -13.68
N LEU A 38 -4.64 -1.03 -13.18
CA LEU A 38 -5.53 -2.18 -13.30
C LEU A 38 -5.93 -2.44 -14.76
N ASP A 39 -6.15 -1.40 -15.55
CA ASP A 39 -6.39 -1.54 -16.99
C ASP A 39 -5.19 -2.16 -17.72
N ALA A 40 -3.96 -1.82 -17.30
CA ALA A 40 -2.75 -2.42 -17.86
C ALA A 40 -2.58 -3.89 -17.44
N VAL A 41 -2.90 -4.24 -16.18
CA VAL A 41 -2.89 -5.62 -15.70
C VAL A 41 -3.91 -6.47 -16.46
N ASP A 42 -5.14 -5.98 -16.62
CA ASP A 42 -6.20 -6.70 -17.32
C ASP A 42 -5.88 -6.87 -18.82
N ARG A 43 -5.22 -5.88 -19.44
CA ARG A 43 -4.71 -6.01 -20.81
C ARG A 43 -3.57 -7.02 -20.93
N TYR A 44 -2.74 -7.14 -19.89
CA TYR A 44 -1.62 -8.08 -19.89
C TYR A 44 -2.11 -9.53 -19.77
N ASP A 45 -2.98 -9.80 -18.79
CA ASP A 45 -3.67 -11.08 -18.61
C ASP A 45 -4.80 -10.90 -17.58
N ALA A 46 -6.05 -10.83 -18.06
CA ALA A 46 -7.22 -10.63 -17.19
C ALA A 46 -7.56 -11.86 -16.33
N GLU A 47 -7.19 -13.06 -16.79
CA GLU A 47 -7.56 -14.33 -16.17
C GLU A 47 -6.55 -14.77 -15.10
N ALA A 48 -5.29 -14.37 -15.23
CA ALA A 48 -4.26 -14.71 -14.26
C ALA A 48 -4.60 -14.16 -12.86
N PRO A 49 -4.39 -14.96 -11.79
CA PRO A 49 -4.33 -14.44 -10.43
C PRO A 49 -3.27 -13.34 -10.31
N VAL A 50 -3.52 -12.34 -9.47
CA VAL A 50 -2.69 -11.15 -9.37
C VAL A 50 -2.31 -10.86 -7.92
N LEU A 51 -1.04 -10.58 -7.70
CA LEU A 51 -0.52 -9.93 -6.50
C LEU A 51 0.06 -8.56 -6.90
N ILE A 52 -0.49 -7.49 -6.34
CA ILE A 52 0.03 -6.14 -6.48
C ILE A 52 0.60 -5.73 -5.12
N GLY A 53 1.83 -5.23 -5.06
CA GLY A 53 2.51 -4.87 -3.82
C GLY A 53 3.37 -3.63 -3.95
N GLY A 54 3.48 -2.82 -2.90
CA GLY A 54 4.43 -1.71 -2.83
C GLY A 54 3.87 -0.47 -2.17
N ASP A 55 4.47 0.68 -2.42
CA ASP A 55 4.11 1.96 -1.81
C ASP A 55 2.96 2.63 -2.60
N PHE A 56 1.78 2.67 -2.01
CA PHE A 56 0.62 3.34 -2.60
C PHE A 56 0.52 4.80 -2.19
N ASN A 57 1.38 5.29 -1.28
CA ASN A 57 1.34 6.65 -0.77
C ASN A 57 -0.07 7.07 -0.33
N THR A 58 -0.82 6.19 0.37
CA THR A 58 -2.17 6.42 0.90
C THR A 58 -2.17 7.42 2.06
N LEU A 59 -1.74 8.64 1.77
CA LEU A 59 -1.45 9.70 2.74
C LEU A 59 -2.69 10.49 3.15
N THR A 60 -3.86 10.17 2.59
CA THR A 60 -5.21 10.67 2.91
C THR A 60 -5.47 12.16 2.75
N ALA A 61 -4.48 12.92 2.28
CA ALA A 61 -4.55 14.36 2.06
C ALA A 61 -3.56 14.77 0.95
N THR A 62 -3.66 16.02 0.50
CA THR A 62 -2.71 16.60 -0.44
C THR A 62 -1.35 16.86 0.23
N TYR A 63 -0.31 17.12 -0.57
CA TYR A 63 1.01 17.48 -0.02
C TYR A 63 0.97 18.80 0.78
N PRO A 64 0.39 19.91 0.28
CA PRO A 64 0.27 21.15 1.06
C PRO A 64 -0.44 20.98 2.40
N GLU A 65 -1.58 20.27 2.43
CA GLU A 65 -2.33 20.05 3.68
C GLU A 65 -1.53 19.31 4.77
N ARG A 66 -0.55 18.50 4.38
CA ARG A 66 0.29 17.74 5.33
C ARG A 66 1.54 18.51 5.76
N ASN A 67 2.01 19.45 4.95
CA ASN A 67 3.35 20.05 5.09
C ASN A 67 3.34 21.56 5.35
N ASP A 68 2.35 22.30 4.86
CA ASP A 68 2.31 23.77 5.00
C ASP A 68 1.92 24.17 6.43
N ASP A 69 1.02 23.41 7.06
CA ASP A 69 0.68 23.54 8.49
C ASP A 69 0.71 22.16 9.19
N PRO A 70 1.89 21.73 9.67
CA PRO A 70 2.05 20.46 10.37
C PRO A 70 1.24 20.37 11.67
N VAL A 71 0.90 21.50 12.30
CA VAL A 71 0.09 21.51 13.53
C VAL A 71 -1.35 21.18 13.21
N ALA A 72 -1.92 21.82 12.18
CA ALA A 72 -3.27 21.51 11.70
C ALA A 72 -3.36 20.07 11.20
N TRP A 73 -2.33 19.58 10.50
CA TRP A 73 -2.28 18.19 10.06
C TRP A 73 -2.32 17.20 11.24
N ARG A 74 -1.48 17.40 12.27
CA ARG A 74 -1.51 16.57 13.48
C ARG A 74 -2.86 16.61 14.18
N LYS A 75 -3.49 17.78 14.27
CA LYS A 75 -4.83 17.91 14.87
C LYS A 75 -5.89 17.13 14.09
N ARG A 76 -5.81 17.15 12.75
CA ARG A 76 -6.72 16.39 11.88
C ARG A 76 -6.55 14.88 12.07
N VAL A 77 -5.30 14.39 12.07
CA VAL A 77 -5.01 12.97 12.32
C VAL A 77 -5.45 12.56 13.73
N ALA A 78 -5.22 13.39 14.75
CA ALA A 78 -5.67 13.10 16.11
C ALA A 78 -7.20 13.03 16.26
N ALA A 79 -7.96 13.75 15.42
CA ALA A 79 -9.42 13.70 15.41
C ALA A 79 -9.98 12.44 14.72
N GLU A 80 -9.16 11.76 13.90
CA GLU A 80 -9.51 10.51 13.22
C GLU A 80 -8.34 9.51 13.37
N PRO A 81 -8.16 8.89 14.56
CA PRO A 81 -6.95 8.11 14.88
C PRO A 81 -6.64 6.98 13.88
N ASP A 82 -7.68 6.37 13.29
CA ASP A 82 -7.52 5.28 12.34
C ASP A 82 -7.22 5.77 10.91
N ARG A 83 -7.30 7.07 10.63
CA ARG A 83 -7.22 7.63 9.27
C ARG A 83 -6.01 7.16 8.48
N LEU A 84 -4.85 7.05 9.12
CA LEU A 84 -3.61 6.68 8.46
C LEU A 84 -3.34 5.16 8.46
N MET A 85 -4.11 4.38 9.22
CA MET A 85 -4.00 2.91 9.27
C MET A 85 -5.10 2.22 8.45
N CYS A 86 -6.29 2.82 8.41
CA CYS A 86 -7.48 2.39 7.68
C CYS A 86 -7.95 3.54 6.74
N PRO A 87 -7.21 3.81 5.66
CA PRO A 87 -7.38 5.03 4.86
C PRO A 87 -8.54 4.94 3.84
N GLU A 88 -9.30 3.85 3.78
CA GLU A 88 -10.27 3.57 2.72
C GLU A 88 -11.31 4.68 2.52
N ARG A 89 -11.74 5.32 3.60
CA ARG A 89 -12.70 6.43 3.55
C ARG A 89 -12.15 7.69 2.87
N HIS A 90 -10.82 7.81 2.81
CA HIS A 90 -10.11 8.97 2.29
C HIS A 90 -9.34 8.68 1.00
N GLU A 91 -9.21 7.41 0.62
CA GLU A 91 -8.44 6.94 -0.53
C GLU A 91 -9.35 6.15 -1.50
N PRO A 92 -9.91 6.80 -2.54
CA PRO A 92 -10.83 6.13 -3.47
C PRO A 92 -10.24 4.93 -4.21
N LEU A 93 -8.91 4.78 -4.21
CA LEU A 93 -8.24 3.63 -4.83
C LEU A 93 -8.68 2.28 -4.23
N PHE A 94 -9.06 2.22 -2.96
CA PHE A 94 -9.52 0.97 -2.34
C PHE A 94 -10.86 0.51 -2.89
N ALA A 95 -11.79 1.45 -3.14
CA ALA A 95 -13.05 1.14 -3.80
C ALA A 95 -12.82 0.61 -5.21
N ILE A 96 -11.92 1.24 -5.97
CA ILE A 96 -11.55 0.82 -7.34
C ILE A 96 -10.92 -0.59 -7.35
N MET A 97 -10.02 -0.87 -6.40
CA MET A 97 -9.43 -2.20 -6.22
C MET A 97 -10.52 -3.23 -5.93
N ALA A 98 -11.42 -2.95 -4.98
CA ALA A 98 -12.52 -3.84 -4.61
C ALA A 98 -13.48 -4.11 -5.77
N GLU A 99 -13.85 -3.08 -6.53
CA GLU A 99 -14.70 -3.20 -7.74
C GLU A 99 -14.07 -4.11 -8.80
N ARG A 100 -12.74 -4.19 -8.86
CA ARG A 100 -11.97 -5.06 -9.77
C ARG A 100 -11.64 -6.43 -9.17
N GLY A 101 -12.24 -6.77 -8.01
CA GLY A 101 -12.11 -8.06 -7.36
C GLY A 101 -10.83 -8.26 -6.55
N TYR A 102 -10.13 -7.17 -6.21
CA TYR A 102 -8.94 -7.23 -5.34
C TYR A 102 -9.34 -7.09 -3.86
N ASP A 103 -8.68 -7.87 -3.00
CA ASP A 103 -8.75 -7.76 -1.54
C ASP A 103 -7.36 -7.52 -0.94
N TRP A 104 -7.30 -6.77 0.16
CA TRP A 104 -6.09 -6.42 0.89
C TRP A 104 -6.13 -6.87 2.36
N ARG A 105 -7.30 -7.23 2.90
CA ARG A 105 -7.47 -7.40 4.36
C ARG A 105 -6.63 -8.53 4.93
N GLU A 106 -6.65 -9.68 4.28
CA GLU A 106 -5.87 -10.86 4.72
C GLU A 106 -4.40 -10.82 4.28
N ALA A 107 -4.05 -9.86 3.41
CA ALA A 107 -2.72 -9.74 2.82
C ALA A 107 -1.80 -8.77 3.57
N ASN A 108 -2.31 -8.01 4.54
CA ASN A 108 -1.57 -6.98 5.25
C ASN A 108 -1.77 -7.09 6.76
N ALA A 109 -0.74 -6.71 7.52
CA ALA A 109 -0.80 -6.64 8.97
C ALA A 109 -1.12 -5.19 9.40
N PHE A 110 -2.17 -5.01 10.20
CA PHE A 110 -2.64 -3.69 10.66
C PHE A 110 -2.18 -3.35 12.09
N ASP A 111 -1.19 -4.07 12.61
CA ASP A 111 -0.70 -3.92 13.98
C ASP A 111 0.20 -2.69 14.17
N LYS A 112 0.84 -2.22 13.10
CA LYS A 112 1.71 -1.03 13.11
C LYS A 112 1.76 -0.32 11.75
N PRO A 113 2.13 0.97 11.72
CA PRO A 113 2.41 1.69 10.48
C PRO A 113 3.49 1.01 9.65
N THR A 114 3.43 1.20 8.34
CA THR A 114 4.51 0.77 7.43
C THR A 114 5.56 1.86 7.27
N GLN A 115 5.26 3.10 7.64
CA GLN A 115 6.25 4.17 7.72
C GLN A 115 7.00 4.14 9.05
N ARG A 116 8.32 4.34 8.96
CA ARG A 116 9.22 4.54 10.09
C ARG A 116 9.57 6.02 10.23
N ARG A 117 9.61 6.49 11.48
CA ARG A 117 10.07 7.83 11.84
C ARG A 117 11.35 7.74 12.64
N ALA A 118 12.26 8.69 12.41
CA ALA A 118 13.46 8.81 13.23
C ALA A 118 13.09 9.19 14.67
N ALA A 119 13.95 8.89 15.63
CA ALA A 119 13.75 9.32 17.00
C ALA A 119 13.64 10.85 17.06
N GLY A 120 12.56 11.36 17.67
CA GLY A 120 12.26 12.80 17.74
C GLY A 120 11.48 13.37 16.55
N ASP A 121 11.20 12.57 15.51
CA ASP A 121 10.27 12.96 14.45
C ASP A 121 8.82 12.63 14.86
N PHE A 122 8.02 13.69 15.05
CA PHE A 122 6.62 13.60 15.45
C PHE A 122 5.65 13.69 14.26
N THR A 123 6.14 13.53 13.04
CA THR A 123 5.31 13.45 11.85
C THR A 123 4.45 12.19 11.92
N PRO A 124 3.12 12.28 11.76
CA PRO A 124 2.27 11.10 11.76
C PRO A 124 2.75 10.02 10.77
N ALA A 125 2.78 8.77 11.22
CA ALA A 125 3.12 7.61 10.42
C ALA A 125 1.85 6.83 10.08
N GLY A 126 1.78 6.29 8.86
CA GLY A 126 0.65 5.50 8.38
C GLY A 126 1.04 4.16 7.77
N HIS A 127 0.03 3.41 7.40
CA HIS A 127 0.12 2.23 6.54
C HIS A 127 -0.04 2.70 5.09
N ILE A 128 1.08 2.84 4.38
CA ILE A 128 1.08 3.31 2.99
C ILE A 128 1.60 2.29 1.98
N ASP A 129 2.20 1.23 2.48
CA ASP A 129 2.66 0.09 1.70
C ASP A 129 1.61 -1.01 1.80
N TRP A 130 1.20 -1.59 0.68
CA TRP A 130 0.07 -2.53 0.66
C TRP A 130 0.31 -3.68 -0.28
N PHE A 131 -0.22 -4.85 0.08
CA PHE A 131 -0.52 -5.94 -0.84
C PHE A 131 -2.01 -5.99 -1.19
N PHE A 132 -2.32 -6.12 -2.47
CA PHE A 132 -3.65 -6.40 -3.01
C PHE A 132 -3.63 -7.72 -3.77
N THR A 133 -4.65 -8.54 -3.59
CA THR A 133 -4.74 -9.90 -4.15
C THR A 133 -6.03 -10.09 -4.93
N ARG A 134 -5.94 -10.68 -6.13
CA ARG A 134 -7.08 -11.15 -6.94
C ARG A 134 -6.83 -12.59 -7.37
N GLY A 135 -7.80 -13.49 -7.15
CA GLY A 135 -7.62 -14.92 -7.45
C GLY A 135 -6.59 -15.65 -6.58
N LEU A 136 -6.07 -15.00 -5.54
CA LEU A 136 -5.14 -15.56 -4.56
C LEU A 136 -5.77 -15.59 -3.18
N SER A 137 -5.36 -16.53 -2.35
CA SER A 137 -5.56 -16.52 -0.90
C SER A 137 -4.27 -16.03 -0.23
N ALA A 138 -4.40 -15.15 0.76
CA ALA A 138 -3.28 -14.62 1.54
C ALA A 138 -3.34 -15.14 2.98
N ARG A 139 -2.18 -15.30 3.60
CA ARG A 139 -2.05 -15.68 5.01
C ARG A 139 -0.70 -15.25 5.58
N ALA A 140 -0.63 -15.23 6.91
CA ALA A 140 0.57 -14.87 7.66
C ALA A 140 1.22 -13.56 7.18
N PRO A 141 0.45 -12.45 7.03
CA PRO A 141 1.06 -11.16 6.76
C PRO A 141 1.88 -10.72 7.97
N ALA A 142 3.01 -10.07 7.74
CA ALA A 142 3.81 -9.44 8.79
C ALA A 142 4.51 -8.18 8.29
N THR A 143 4.67 -7.23 9.21
CA THR A 143 5.46 -6.02 9.03
C THR A 143 6.77 -6.18 9.79
N LEU A 144 7.85 -6.36 9.04
CA LEU A 144 9.20 -6.61 9.53
C LEU A 144 9.98 -5.30 9.68
N PRO A 145 10.72 -5.12 10.80
CA PRO A 145 11.48 -3.90 11.02
C PRO A 145 12.60 -3.74 9.99
N ALA A 146 12.63 -2.62 9.28
CA ALA A 146 13.70 -2.25 8.36
C ALA A 146 14.84 -1.54 9.14
N VAL A 147 15.67 -2.36 9.79
CA VAL A 147 16.80 -1.90 10.61
C VAL A 147 18.11 -2.59 10.24
N LEU A 148 19.21 -1.87 10.39
CA LEU A 148 20.58 -2.39 10.32
C LEU A 148 20.92 -3.19 11.59
N PRO A 149 22.02 -3.98 11.60
CA PRO A 149 22.42 -4.76 12.78
C PRO A 149 22.64 -3.94 14.07
N ASP A 150 22.97 -2.65 13.95
CA ASP A 150 23.13 -1.73 15.08
C ASP A 150 21.81 -1.12 15.58
N GLY A 151 20.67 -1.51 14.98
CA GLY A 151 19.33 -1.04 15.31
C GLY A 151 18.94 0.28 14.64
N SER A 152 19.85 0.92 13.88
CA SER A 152 19.49 2.12 13.11
C SER A 152 18.57 1.78 11.93
N PRO A 153 17.71 2.70 11.46
CA PRO A 153 16.85 2.47 10.30
C PRO A 153 17.66 2.16 9.03
N SER A 154 17.32 1.07 8.33
CA SER A 154 17.83 0.80 6.97
C SER A 154 16.96 1.47 5.90
N ALA A 155 15.72 1.79 6.23
CA ALA A 155 14.78 2.53 5.40
C ALA A 155 13.78 3.31 6.29
N ASP A 156 13.12 4.30 5.73
CA ASP A 156 11.98 5.01 6.33
C ASP A 156 10.64 4.28 6.13
N HIS A 157 10.68 3.07 5.55
CA HIS A 157 9.57 2.14 5.42
C HIS A 157 9.95 0.79 6.02
N GLU A 158 9.00 0.12 6.66
CA GLU A 158 9.11 -1.26 7.09
C GLU A 158 8.96 -2.21 5.90
N ALA A 159 9.50 -3.43 6.02
CA ALA A 159 9.31 -4.45 4.99
C ALA A 159 8.01 -5.22 5.24
N LEU A 160 7.18 -5.40 4.21
CA LEU A 160 5.98 -6.22 4.29
C LEU A 160 6.24 -7.59 3.71
N VAL A 161 5.75 -8.62 4.39
CA VAL A 161 5.78 -10.02 3.91
C VAL A 161 4.40 -10.63 4.01
N VAL A 162 4.07 -11.50 3.05
CA VAL A 162 2.82 -12.26 3.02
C VAL A 162 3.05 -13.60 2.33
N THR A 163 2.35 -14.64 2.77
CA THR A 163 2.30 -15.91 2.04
C THR A 163 1.03 -15.96 1.19
N VAL A 164 1.17 -16.22 -0.10
CA VAL A 164 0.02 -16.36 -1.02
C VAL A 164 -0.07 -17.76 -1.61
N ARG A 165 -1.29 -18.17 -1.99
CA ARG A 165 -1.57 -19.41 -2.73
C ARG A 165 -2.67 -19.15 -3.76
N VAL A 166 -2.53 -19.74 -4.94
CA VAL A 166 -3.59 -19.75 -5.96
C VAL A 166 -4.84 -20.44 -5.42
N LYS A 167 -6.01 -19.84 -5.66
CA LYS A 167 -7.30 -20.43 -5.27
C LYS A 167 -7.67 -21.63 -6.16
#